data_AF-A0A956X9C6-F1
#
_entry.id   AF-A0A956X9C6-F1
#
_cell.length_a   1.000
_cell.length_b   1.000
_cell.length_c   1.000
_cell.angle_alpha   90.00
_cell.angle_beta   90.00
_cell.angle_gamma   90.00
#
_symmetry.space_group_name_H-M   'P 1'
#
loop_
_entity.id
_entity.type
_entity.pdbx_description
1 polymer ?
#
loop_
_entity_poly.entity_id
_entity_poly.type
_entity_poly.pdbx_seq_one_letter_code
_entity_poly.pdbx_strand_id
1 'polypeptide(L)'
;QTAVRDIINAIGIAKGTFYYYFHSKEELLDALVVHLLQQVVVVVEPMVDDPQLSALEKLQKLFADTTTLKLENRALIETLLPVWYKDENAIMREKMKAASSEYIAPLFTRIVQQGVAQGVFDTPYPDEIGLVILQMGENMSEAIVKLMVEEEWGMAAFVAIQRLVTVYQHAMIRLLGAPANSITLIDMESYRQWFTT
;
A
#
# COMPACT_ATOMS: atom_id res chain seq x y z
N GLN A 1 5.96 -17.45 15.97
CA GLN A 1 6.60 -16.49 16.91
C GLN A 1 8.14 -16.60 16.83
N THR A 2 8.84 -15.52 16.47
CA THR A 2 10.34 -15.46 16.41
C THR A 2 10.89 -14.79 17.67
N ALA A 3 11.87 -15.39 18.37
CA ALA A 3 12.50 -14.79 19.55
C ALA A 3 13.67 -13.86 19.17
N VAL A 4 14.01 -12.89 20.04
CA VAL A 4 15.19 -12.01 19.86
C VAL A 4 16.48 -12.81 19.70
N ARG A 5 16.59 -13.94 20.42
CA ARG A 5 17.71 -14.87 20.30
C ARG A 5 17.84 -15.43 18.88
N ASP A 6 16.72 -15.74 18.23
CA ASP A 6 16.73 -16.31 16.87
C ASP A 6 17.19 -15.26 15.86
N ILE A 7 16.79 -13.99 16.06
CA ILE A 7 17.26 -12.84 15.26
C ILE A 7 18.77 -12.65 15.43
N ILE A 8 19.26 -12.55 16.68
CA ILE A 8 20.69 -12.37 17.00
C ILE A 8 21.53 -13.49 16.37
N ASN A 9 21.07 -14.74 16.49
CA ASN A 9 21.76 -15.89 15.92
C ASN A 9 21.77 -15.88 14.40
N ALA A 10 20.67 -15.43 13.76
CA ALA A 10 20.56 -15.37 12.31
C ALA A 10 21.47 -14.29 11.68
N ILE A 11 21.64 -13.14 12.34
CA ILE A 11 22.47 -12.03 11.84
C ILE A 11 23.91 -12.08 12.37
N GLY A 12 24.23 -13.01 13.29
CA GLY A 12 25.59 -13.26 13.77
C GLY A 12 26.19 -12.17 14.67
N ILE A 13 25.37 -11.32 15.30
CA ILE A 13 25.86 -10.26 16.21
C ILE A 13 25.94 -10.72 17.67
N ALA A 14 26.75 -10.06 18.49
CA ALA A 14 26.77 -10.33 19.92
C ALA A 14 25.50 -9.82 20.60
N LYS A 15 25.04 -10.53 21.64
CA LYS A 15 23.85 -10.13 22.43
C LYS A 15 23.96 -8.70 22.97
N GLY A 16 25.14 -8.29 23.45
CA GLY A 16 25.39 -6.93 23.93
C GLY A 16 25.24 -5.85 22.84
N THR A 17 25.54 -6.18 21.58
CA THR A 17 25.37 -5.26 20.44
C THR A 17 23.90 -5.04 20.12
N PHE A 18 23.06 -6.08 20.18
CA PHE A 18 21.62 -5.93 20.00
C PHE A 18 21.01 -4.99 21.05
N TYR A 19 21.28 -5.26 22.34
CA TYR A 19 20.73 -4.47 23.44
C TYR A 19 21.33 -3.06 23.60
N TYR A 20 22.41 -2.76 22.86
CA TYR A 20 22.93 -1.40 22.74
C TYR A 20 22.04 -0.53 21.84
N TYR A 21 21.45 -1.11 20.79
CA TYR A 21 20.60 -0.39 19.84
C TYR A 21 19.10 -0.53 20.14
N PHE A 22 18.67 -1.66 20.72
CA PHE A 22 17.26 -1.95 20.97
C PHE A 22 17.07 -2.61 22.34
N HIS A 23 16.27 -1.99 23.20
CA HIS A 23 15.91 -2.51 24.52
C HIS A 23 14.92 -3.69 24.42
N SER A 24 14.15 -3.80 23.33
CA SER A 24 13.20 -4.89 23.11
C SER A 24 13.02 -5.28 21.64
N LYS A 25 12.34 -6.41 21.40
CA LYS A 25 11.90 -6.82 20.05
C LYS A 25 10.91 -5.80 19.47
N GLU A 26 10.06 -5.22 20.31
CA GLU A 26 9.05 -4.25 19.89
C GLU A 26 9.73 -2.97 19.39
N GLU A 27 10.77 -2.51 20.09
CA GLU A 27 11.54 -1.33 19.68
C GLU A 27 12.30 -1.58 18.36
N LEU A 28 12.87 -2.77 18.18
CA LEU A 28 13.42 -3.16 16.88
C LEU A 28 12.37 -3.13 15.78
N LEU A 29 11.17 -3.68 16.04
CA LEU A 29 10.09 -3.70 15.06
C LEU A 29 9.63 -2.27 14.72
N ASP A 30 9.54 -1.38 15.70
CA ASP A 30 9.19 0.03 15.48
C ASP A 30 10.23 0.74 14.61
N ALA A 31 11.51 0.56 14.92
CA ALA A 31 12.58 1.10 14.09
C ALA A 31 12.58 0.52 12.67
N LEU A 32 12.26 -0.77 12.53
CA LEU A 32 12.16 -1.43 11.22
C LEU A 32 10.99 -0.88 10.40
N VAL A 33 9.82 -0.69 11.01
CA VAL A 33 8.63 -0.10 10.35
C VAL A 33 8.97 1.28 9.79
N VAL A 34 9.54 2.15 10.62
CA VAL A 34 9.92 3.50 10.22
C VAL A 34 10.95 3.45 9.09
N HIS A 35 11.98 2.61 9.22
CA HIS A 35 13.02 2.46 8.21
C HIS A 35 12.45 2.02 6.85
N LEU A 36 11.56 1.03 6.84
CA LEU A 36 10.93 0.54 5.61
C LEU A 36 10.11 1.63 4.92
N LEU A 37 9.30 2.39 5.67
CA LEU A 37 8.49 3.45 5.08
C LEU A 37 9.33 4.62 4.59
N GLN A 38 10.42 4.98 5.29
CA GLN A 38 11.36 5.97 4.79
C GLN A 38 12.00 5.55 3.47
N GLN A 39 12.32 4.26 3.29
CA GLN A 39 12.79 3.75 1.99
C GLN A 39 11.73 3.88 0.90
N VAL A 40 10.46 3.62 1.21
CA VAL A 40 9.35 3.84 0.27
C VAL A 40 9.25 5.31 -0.11
N VAL A 41 9.31 6.24 0.86
CA VAL A 41 9.30 7.68 0.59
C VAL A 41 10.44 8.08 -0.34
N VAL A 42 11.68 7.63 -0.08
CA VAL A 42 12.83 7.94 -0.94
C VAL A 42 12.63 7.51 -2.40
N VAL A 43 11.93 6.40 -2.64
CA VAL A 43 11.65 5.92 -3.99
C VAL A 43 10.51 6.68 -4.66
N VAL A 44 9.47 7.00 -3.88
CA VAL A 44 8.20 7.55 -4.40
C VAL A 44 8.23 9.08 -4.51
N GLU A 45 8.87 9.76 -3.57
CA GLU A 45 8.91 11.22 -3.47
C GLU A 45 9.43 11.89 -4.75
N PRO A 46 10.49 11.42 -5.44
CA PRO A 46 10.92 12.01 -6.70
C PRO A 46 9.83 12.03 -7.79
N MET A 47 8.96 11.01 -7.84
CA MET A 47 7.83 10.96 -8.77
C MET A 47 6.71 11.93 -8.34
N VAL A 48 6.46 12.04 -7.04
CA VAL A 48 5.51 13.01 -6.47
C VAL A 48 5.97 14.45 -6.71
N ASP A 49 7.28 14.68 -6.73
CA ASP A 49 7.90 16.00 -6.91
C ASP A 49 8.06 16.38 -8.39
N ASP A 50 7.88 15.42 -9.31
CA ASP A 50 8.08 15.65 -10.74
C ASP A 50 7.08 16.70 -11.28
N PRO A 51 7.55 17.88 -11.74
CA PRO A 51 6.66 18.92 -12.25
C PRO A 51 6.07 18.58 -13.64
N GLN A 52 6.61 17.57 -14.33
CA GLN A 52 6.11 17.13 -15.64
C GLN A 52 4.88 16.21 -15.53
N LEU A 53 4.62 15.65 -14.34
CA LEU A 53 3.48 14.77 -14.11
C LEU A 53 2.30 15.55 -13.53
N SER A 54 1.12 15.32 -14.11
CA SER A 54 -0.16 15.77 -13.54
C SER A 54 -0.50 15.03 -12.25
N ALA A 55 -1.42 15.60 -11.46
CA ALA A 55 -1.90 14.94 -10.25
C ALA A 55 -2.55 13.58 -10.53
N LEU A 56 -3.28 13.46 -11.65
CA LEU A 56 -3.89 12.20 -12.07
C LEU A 56 -2.82 11.14 -12.40
N GLU A 57 -1.79 11.49 -13.16
CA GLU A 57 -0.69 10.57 -13.48
C GLU A 57 0.06 10.12 -12.23
N LYS A 58 0.34 11.03 -11.29
CA LYS A 58 0.99 10.69 -10.02
C LYS A 58 0.14 9.73 -9.20
N LEU A 59 -1.16 10.00 -9.08
CA LEU A 59 -2.09 9.15 -8.35
C LEU A 59 -2.18 7.76 -8.98
N GLN A 60 -2.32 7.69 -10.30
CA GLN A 60 -2.36 6.42 -11.04
C GLN A 60 -1.06 5.63 -10.86
N LYS A 61 0.12 6.27 -10.95
CA LYS A 61 1.41 5.62 -10.74
C LYS A 61 1.56 5.06 -9.33
N LEU A 62 1.16 5.79 -8.29
CA LEU A 62 1.20 5.29 -6.90
C LEU A 62 0.42 3.97 -6.74
N PHE A 63 -0.78 3.91 -7.31
CA PHE A 63 -1.63 2.71 -7.21
C PHE A 63 -1.18 1.59 -8.14
N ALA A 64 -0.72 1.93 -9.35
CA ALA A 64 -0.20 0.97 -10.31
C ALA A 64 1.07 0.29 -9.79
N ASP A 65 2.06 1.05 -9.32
CA ASP A 65 3.34 0.50 -8.84
C ASP A 65 3.14 -0.42 -7.63
N THR A 66 2.24 -0.04 -6.72
CA THR A 66 1.87 -0.88 -5.57
C THR A 66 1.21 -2.19 -5.98
N THR A 67 0.44 -2.16 -7.07
CA THR A 67 -0.29 -3.31 -7.61
C THR A 67 0.61 -4.22 -8.44
N THR A 68 1.42 -3.65 -9.32
CA THR A 68 2.40 -4.35 -10.16
C THR A 68 3.37 -5.16 -9.30
N LEU A 69 3.90 -4.57 -8.22
CA LEU A 69 4.78 -5.28 -7.27
C LEU A 69 4.11 -6.48 -6.59
N LYS A 70 2.81 -6.40 -6.29
CA LYS A 70 2.07 -7.48 -5.64
C LYS A 70 1.72 -8.55 -6.66
N LEU A 71 1.08 -8.15 -7.75
CA LEU A 71 0.53 -9.03 -8.75
C LEU A 71 1.65 -9.77 -9.49
N GLU A 72 2.66 -9.08 -10.05
CA GLU A 72 3.66 -9.72 -10.93
C GLU A 72 4.48 -10.82 -10.24
N ASN A 73 4.50 -10.81 -8.91
CA ASN A 73 5.17 -11.80 -8.12
C ASN A 73 4.14 -12.72 -7.42
N ARG A 74 3.48 -13.58 -8.20
CA ARG A 74 2.55 -14.60 -7.69
C ARG A 74 3.14 -15.42 -6.52
N ALA A 75 4.44 -15.73 -6.58
CA ALA A 75 5.13 -16.41 -5.48
C ALA A 75 5.17 -15.58 -4.19
N LEU A 76 5.34 -14.25 -4.28
CA LEU A 76 5.24 -13.33 -3.14
C LEU A 76 3.81 -13.29 -2.58
N ILE A 77 2.80 -13.28 -3.45
CA ILE A 77 1.39 -13.39 -3.04
C ILE A 77 1.13 -14.71 -2.30
N GLU A 78 1.56 -15.84 -2.85
CA GLU A 78 1.27 -17.16 -2.28
C GLU A 78 2.05 -17.44 -0.97
N THR A 79 3.22 -16.82 -0.77
CA THR A 79 4.11 -17.15 0.36
C THR A 79 4.15 -16.09 1.45
N LEU A 80 4.24 -14.80 1.11
CA LEU A 80 4.43 -13.72 2.09
C LEU A 80 3.11 -13.14 2.58
N LEU A 81 2.12 -12.97 1.70
CA LEU A 81 0.85 -12.35 2.09
C LEU A 81 0.05 -13.19 3.11
N PRO A 82 -0.10 -14.52 2.97
CA PRO A 82 -0.75 -15.33 4.00
C PRO A 82 -0.08 -15.22 5.36
N VAL A 83 1.26 -15.11 5.39
CA VAL A 83 2.01 -14.89 6.63
C VAL A 83 1.73 -13.50 7.19
N TRP A 84 1.79 -12.46 6.36
CA TRP A 84 1.53 -11.07 6.75
C TRP A 84 0.15 -10.90 7.39
N TYR A 85 -0.88 -11.57 6.87
CA TYR A 85 -2.26 -11.45 7.35
C TYR A 85 -2.65 -12.41 8.49
N LYS A 86 -1.73 -13.24 9.02
CA LYS A 86 -1.97 -14.01 10.25
C LYS A 86 -2.28 -13.09 11.44
N ASP A 87 -3.14 -13.53 12.34
CA ASP A 87 -3.52 -12.77 13.55
C ASP A 87 -2.31 -12.39 14.41
N GLU A 88 -1.32 -13.28 14.48
CA GLU A 88 -0.05 -13.05 15.19
C GLU A 88 0.71 -11.80 14.72
N ASN A 89 0.46 -11.35 13.48
CA ASN A 89 1.09 -10.19 12.87
C ASN A 89 0.20 -8.93 12.89
N ALA A 90 -0.98 -8.97 13.52
CA ALA A 90 -1.90 -7.84 13.55
C ALA A 90 -1.28 -6.56 14.14
N ILE A 91 -0.52 -6.68 15.23
CA ILE A 91 0.18 -5.53 15.85
C ILE A 91 1.17 -4.89 14.87
N MET A 92 1.90 -5.71 14.09
CA MET A 92 2.83 -5.20 13.07
C MET A 92 2.08 -4.48 11.95
N ARG A 93 0.93 -5.01 11.51
CA ARG A 93 0.08 -4.35 10.50
C ARG A 93 -0.44 -3.01 10.99
N GLU A 94 -0.91 -2.92 12.23
CA GLU A 94 -1.38 -1.66 12.82
C GLU A 94 -0.25 -0.64 12.96
N LYS A 95 0.95 -1.06 13.36
CA LYS A 95 2.13 -0.19 13.40
C LYS A 95 2.51 0.31 11.99
N MET A 96 2.44 -0.55 10.97
CA MET A 96 2.64 -0.13 9.58
C MET A 96 1.58 0.88 9.14
N LYS A 97 0.29 0.65 9.41
CA LYS A 97 -0.80 1.59 9.05
C LYS A 97 -0.62 2.97 9.73
N ALA A 98 -0.26 2.96 11.01
CA ALA A 98 0.01 4.19 11.76
C ALA A 98 1.18 4.97 11.16
N ALA A 99 2.29 4.29 10.87
CA ALA A 99 3.44 4.93 10.27
C ALA A 99 3.19 5.32 8.80
N SER A 100 2.42 4.57 8.02
CA SER A 100 1.98 4.97 6.67
C SER A 100 1.20 6.27 6.71
N SER A 101 0.36 6.46 7.73
CA SER A 101 -0.39 7.71 7.93
C SER A 101 0.54 8.90 8.21
N GLU A 102 1.69 8.67 8.84
CA GLU A 102 2.69 9.71 9.13
C GLU A 102 3.58 10.02 7.91
N TYR A 103 4.09 8.99 7.23
CA TYR A 103 5.13 9.15 6.19
C TYR A 103 4.60 9.14 4.76
N ILE A 104 3.51 8.42 4.48
CA ILE A 104 2.97 8.22 3.12
C ILE A 104 1.77 9.12 2.86
N ALA A 105 0.89 9.35 3.84
CA ALA A 105 -0.28 10.22 3.65
C ALA A 105 0.10 11.64 3.16
N PRO A 106 1.20 12.28 3.63
CA PRO A 106 1.61 13.58 3.10
C PRO A 106 1.87 13.57 1.59
N LEU A 107 2.36 12.46 1.02
CA LEU A 107 2.57 12.33 -0.43
C LEU A 107 1.24 12.37 -1.18
N PHE A 108 0.21 11.68 -0.67
CA PHE A 108 -1.13 11.75 -1.23
C PHE A 108 -1.74 13.14 -1.09
N THR A 109 -1.60 13.79 0.08
CA THR A 109 -2.08 15.16 0.28
C THR A 109 -1.48 16.12 -0.73
N ARG A 110 -0.17 16.04 -0.99
CA ARG A 110 0.51 16.89 -1.99
C ARG A 110 -0.04 16.66 -3.41
N ILE A 111 -0.34 15.42 -3.79
CA ILE A 111 -0.97 15.11 -5.08
C ILE A 111 -2.39 15.69 -5.15
N VAL A 112 -3.18 15.57 -4.08
CA VAL A 112 -4.54 16.12 -4.03
C VAL A 112 -4.51 17.65 -4.16
N GLN A 113 -3.65 18.32 -3.39
CA GLN A 113 -3.44 19.77 -3.48
C GLN A 113 -3.04 20.19 -4.89
N GLN A 114 -2.11 19.46 -5.52
CA GLN A 114 -1.72 19.70 -6.91
C GLN A 114 -2.93 19.57 -7.85
N GLY A 115 -3.75 18.54 -7.70
CA GLY A 115 -4.90 18.31 -8.58
C GLY A 115 -6.00 19.36 -8.41
N VAL A 116 -6.20 19.89 -7.21
CA VAL A 116 -7.07 21.05 -6.96
C VAL A 116 -6.50 22.30 -7.63
N ALA A 117 -5.20 22.56 -7.49
CA ALA A 117 -4.54 23.69 -8.16
C ALA A 117 -4.59 23.59 -9.71
N GLN A 118 -4.58 22.36 -10.24
CA GLN A 118 -4.73 22.07 -11.67
C GLN A 118 -6.19 22.10 -12.14
N GLY A 119 -7.17 22.19 -11.24
CA GLY A 119 -8.60 22.14 -11.56
C GLY A 119 -9.10 20.77 -12.01
N VAL A 120 -8.34 19.70 -11.78
CA VAL A 120 -8.74 18.32 -12.10
C VAL A 120 -9.43 17.62 -10.93
N PHE A 121 -9.27 18.15 -9.72
CA PHE A 121 -10.01 17.75 -8.52
C PHE A 121 -10.83 18.93 -8.00
N ASP A 122 -12.03 18.65 -7.49
CA ASP A 122 -12.97 19.63 -6.95
C ASP A 122 -13.42 19.19 -5.56
N THR A 123 -12.47 19.10 -4.64
CA THR A 123 -12.74 18.70 -3.27
C THR A 123 -12.48 19.85 -2.30
N PRO A 124 -13.40 20.11 -1.35
CA PRO A 124 -13.24 21.20 -0.39
C PRO A 124 -12.25 20.87 0.76
N TYR A 125 -11.73 19.64 0.80
CA TYR A 125 -10.85 19.15 1.87
C TYR A 125 -9.51 18.61 1.31
N PRO A 126 -8.72 19.44 0.60
CA PRO A 126 -7.50 18.98 -0.07
C PRO A 126 -6.40 18.51 0.90
N ASP A 127 -6.43 18.95 2.15
CA ASP A 127 -5.41 18.64 3.15
C ASP A 127 -5.68 17.29 3.83
N GLU A 128 -6.95 16.96 4.05
CA GLU A 128 -7.39 15.79 4.81
C GLU A 128 -7.62 14.55 3.91
N ILE A 129 -8.06 14.75 2.67
CA ILE A 129 -8.45 13.63 1.80
C ILE A 129 -7.27 12.76 1.38
N GLY A 130 -6.04 13.27 1.39
CA GLY A 130 -4.85 12.46 1.14
C GLY A 130 -4.76 11.23 2.04
N LEU A 131 -5.02 11.39 3.34
CA LEU A 131 -5.07 10.29 4.30
C LEU A 131 -6.21 9.31 3.98
N VAL A 132 -7.39 9.83 3.62
CA VAL A 132 -8.55 8.99 3.29
C VAL A 132 -8.28 8.14 2.05
N ILE A 133 -7.65 8.72 1.02
CA ILE A 133 -7.26 8.00 -0.21
C ILE A 133 -6.26 6.88 0.09
N LEU A 134 -5.25 7.15 0.93
CA LEU A 134 -4.31 6.13 1.38
C LEU A 134 -5.03 4.97 2.08
N GLN A 135 -5.87 5.27 3.07
CA GLN A 135 -6.63 4.26 3.82
C GLN A 135 -7.56 3.45 2.92
N MET A 136 -8.22 4.08 1.95
CA MET A 136 -9.02 3.39 0.95
C MET A 136 -8.16 2.42 0.12
N GLY A 137 -6.95 2.82 -0.27
CA GLY A 137 -6.00 1.96 -0.98
C GLY A 137 -5.54 0.75 -0.16
N GLU A 138 -5.24 0.96 1.12
CA GLU A 138 -4.86 -0.09 2.06
C GLU A 138 -6.01 -1.09 2.28
N ASN A 139 -7.22 -0.58 2.52
CA ASN A 139 -8.42 -1.41 2.72
C ASN A 139 -8.81 -2.18 1.45
N MET A 140 -8.66 -1.56 0.28
CA MET A 140 -8.83 -2.26 -1.00
C MET A 140 -7.81 -3.39 -1.14
N SER A 141 -6.54 -3.10 -0.86
CA SER A 141 -5.46 -4.10 -0.92
C SER A 141 -5.72 -5.28 0.02
N GLU A 142 -6.12 -5.01 1.27
CA GLU A 142 -6.44 -6.04 2.26
C GLU A 142 -7.62 -6.91 1.81
N ALA A 143 -8.68 -6.30 1.27
CA ALA A 143 -9.83 -7.03 0.73
C ALA A 143 -9.47 -7.88 -0.50
N ILE A 144 -8.60 -7.40 -1.40
CA ILE A 144 -8.10 -8.19 -2.53
C ILE A 144 -7.33 -9.41 -2.04
N VAL A 145 -6.42 -9.24 -1.07
CA VAL A 145 -5.64 -10.36 -0.54
C VAL A 145 -6.52 -11.40 0.13
N LYS A 146 -7.52 -10.95 0.89
CA LYS A 146 -8.49 -11.87 1.51
C LYS A 146 -9.21 -12.72 0.46
N LEU A 147 -9.70 -12.10 -0.62
CA LEU A 147 -10.32 -12.81 -1.74
C LEU A 147 -9.35 -13.79 -2.41
N MET A 148 -8.07 -13.43 -2.56
CA MET A 148 -7.05 -14.33 -3.15
C MET A 148 -6.68 -15.53 -2.26
N VAL A 149 -6.84 -15.40 -0.94
CA VAL A 149 -6.51 -16.46 0.02
C VAL A 149 -7.71 -17.37 0.28
N GLU A 150 -8.92 -16.82 0.28
CA GLU A 150 -10.16 -17.56 0.59
C GLU A 150 -10.77 -18.26 -0.64
N GLU A 151 -10.60 -17.69 -1.84
CA GLU A 151 -11.15 -18.24 -3.09
C GLU A 151 -10.08 -19.01 -3.87
N GLU A 152 -10.49 -20.06 -4.57
CA GLU A 152 -9.64 -20.66 -5.59
C GLU A 152 -9.44 -19.66 -6.74
N TRP A 153 -8.20 -19.57 -7.22
CA TRP A 153 -7.86 -18.72 -8.37
C TRP A 153 -8.71 -19.15 -9.56
N GLY A 154 -9.49 -18.21 -10.11
CA GLY A 154 -10.42 -18.50 -11.20
C GLY A 154 -11.23 -17.28 -11.61
N MET A 155 -12.06 -17.44 -12.64
CA MET A 155 -12.83 -16.33 -13.21
C MET A 155 -13.83 -15.70 -12.22
N ALA A 156 -14.33 -16.48 -11.25
CA ALA A 156 -15.18 -15.94 -10.17
C ALA A 156 -14.41 -14.96 -9.28
N ALA A 157 -13.20 -15.33 -8.82
CA ALA A 157 -12.32 -14.46 -8.05
C ALA A 157 -11.93 -13.22 -8.85
N PHE A 158 -11.63 -13.36 -10.15
CA PHE A 158 -11.35 -12.25 -11.05
C PHE A 158 -12.51 -11.24 -11.07
N VAL A 159 -13.74 -11.70 -11.30
CA VAL A 159 -14.94 -10.84 -11.34
C VAL A 159 -15.17 -10.16 -9.99
N ALA A 160 -14.95 -10.86 -8.87
CA ALA A 160 -15.09 -10.29 -7.53
C ALA A 160 -14.07 -9.18 -7.27
N ILE A 161 -12.78 -9.43 -7.56
CA ILE A 161 -11.69 -8.45 -7.42
C ILE A 161 -11.93 -7.26 -8.35
N GLN A 162 -12.30 -7.50 -9.61
CA GLN A 162 -12.59 -6.43 -10.57
C GLN A 162 -13.72 -5.53 -10.09
N ARG A 163 -14.79 -6.12 -9.54
CA ARG A 163 -15.90 -5.36 -8.96
C ARG A 163 -15.45 -4.53 -7.76
N LEU A 164 -14.64 -5.11 -6.88
CA LEU A 164 -14.07 -4.42 -5.72
C LEU A 164 -13.24 -3.20 -6.13
N VAL A 165 -12.29 -3.38 -7.05
CA VAL A 165 -11.46 -2.30 -7.60
C VAL A 165 -12.33 -1.20 -8.22
N THR A 166 -13.34 -1.58 -9.00
CA THR A 166 -14.27 -0.61 -9.62
C THR A 166 -15.02 0.21 -8.56
N VAL A 167 -15.45 -0.40 -7.46
CA VAL A 167 -16.13 0.30 -6.36
C VAL A 167 -15.20 1.32 -5.69
N TYR A 168 -13.98 0.92 -5.35
CA TYR A 168 -12.99 1.81 -4.74
C TYR A 168 -12.59 2.95 -5.67
N GLN A 169 -12.37 2.67 -6.96
CA GLN A 169 -12.08 3.68 -7.98
C GLN A 169 -13.20 4.71 -8.08
N HIS A 170 -14.45 4.25 -8.19
CA HIS A 170 -15.59 5.14 -8.27
C HIS A 170 -15.78 5.98 -6.98
N ALA A 171 -15.51 5.40 -5.81
CA ALA A 171 -15.54 6.14 -4.55
C ALA A 171 -14.45 7.22 -4.49
N MET A 172 -13.22 6.92 -4.91
CA MET A 172 -12.12 7.89 -4.97
C MET A 172 -12.40 9.03 -5.95
N ILE A 173 -12.94 8.72 -7.14
CA ILE A 173 -13.36 9.74 -8.13
C ILE A 173 -14.35 10.72 -7.50
N ARG A 174 -15.37 10.22 -6.79
CA ARG A 174 -16.34 11.09 -6.11
C ARG A 174 -15.74 11.88 -4.96
N LEU A 175 -14.88 11.27 -4.16
CA LEU A 175 -14.24 11.94 -3.01
C LEU A 175 -13.33 13.09 -3.46
N LEU A 176 -12.62 12.90 -4.57
CA LEU A 176 -11.73 13.90 -5.16
C LEU A 176 -12.47 14.95 -6.02
N GLY A 177 -13.75 14.73 -6.34
CA GLY A 177 -14.44 15.55 -7.35
C GLY A 177 -13.79 15.44 -8.74
N ALA A 178 -13.15 14.31 -9.04
CA ALA A 178 -12.45 14.10 -10.30
C ALA A 178 -13.44 13.83 -11.46
N PRO A 179 -13.07 14.09 -12.73
CA PRO A 179 -13.89 13.72 -13.87
C PRO A 179 -14.19 12.22 -13.89
N ALA A 180 -15.37 11.85 -14.37
CA ALA A 180 -15.71 10.45 -14.57
C ALA A 180 -14.65 9.76 -15.46
N ASN A 181 -14.26 8.53 -15.10
CA ASN A 181 -13.27 7.73 -15.81
C ASN A 181 -11.85 8.33 -15.88
N SER A 182 -11.51 9.32 -15.04
CA SER A 182 -10.16 9.93 -15.02
C SER A 182 -9.12 9.15 -14.22
N ILE A 183 -9.56 8.31 -13.28
CA ILE A 183 -8.68 7.54 -12.39
C ILE A 183 -8.86 6.06 -12.74
N THR A 184 -7.75 5.38 -13.04
CA THR A 184 -7.67 3.92 -13.12
C THR A 184 -6.72 3.46 -12.03
N LEU A 185 -7.23 2.79 -11.00
CA LEU A 185 -6.40 2.35 -9.86
C LEU A 185 -5.59 1.11 -10.19
N ILE A 186 -6.24 0.14 -10.84
CA ILE A 186 -5.66 -1.13 -11.26
C ILE A 186 -6.26 -1.48 -12.62
N ASP A 187 -5.42 -1.71 -13.61
CA ASP A 187 -5.87 -2.28 -14.88
C ASP A 187 -6.08 -3.78 -14.75
N MET A 188 -7.29 -4.19 -14.36
CA MET A 188 -7.61 -5.59 -14.12
C MET A 188 -7.50 -6.46 -15.38
N GLU A 189 -7.70 -5.92 -16.58
CA GLU A 189 -7.64 -6.72 -17.80
C GLU A 189 -6.23 -7.26 -18.06
N SER A 190 -5.19 -6.48 -17.73
CA SER A 190 -3.79 -6.90 -17.79
C SER A 190 -3.47 -8.14 -16.94
N TYR A 191 -4.28 -8.43 -15.91
CA TYR A 191 -4.09 -9.55 -14.98
C TYR A 191 -5.04 -10.72 -15.23
N ARG A 192 -5.97 -10.61 -16.19
CA ARG A 192 -7.00 -11.61 -16.45
C ARG A 192 -6.45 -13.02 -16.69
N GLN A 193 -5.33 -13.10 -17.39
CA GLN A 193 -4.65 -14.35 -17.73
C GLN A 193 -4.22 -15.19 -16.51
N TRP A 194 -4.08 -14.58 -15.32
CA TRP A 194 -3.71 -15.35 -14.13
C TRP A 194 -4.89 -16.05 -13.47
N PHE A 195 -6.10 -15.67 -13.85
CA PHE A 195 -7.35 -16.24 -13.35
C PHE A 195 -8.00 -17.21 -14.35
N THR A 196 -7.32 -17.54 -15.45
CA THR A 196 -7.81 -18.42 -16.52
C THR A 196 -7.23 -19.84 -16.46
N THR A 197 -6.84 -20.33 -15.27
CA THR A 197 -6.39 -21.73 -15.11
C THR A 197 -7.53 -22.59 -14.59
#